data_AF-A0A3L7YBI3-F1
#
_entry.id   AF-A0A3L7YBI3-F1
#
_cell.length_a   1.000
_cell.length_b   1.000
_cell.length_c   1.000
_cell.angle_alpha   90.00
_cell.angle_beta   90.00
_cell.angle_gamma   90.00
#
_symmetry.space_group_name_H-M   'P 1'
#
loop_
_entity.id
_entity.type
_entity.pdbx_description
1 polymer ?
#
loop_
_entity_poly.entity_id
_entity_poly.type
_entity_poly.pdbx_seq_one_letter_code
_entity_poly.pdbx_strand_id
1 'polypeptide(L)'
;MAGKWDAADRYIAPTVLVDVANQDAIMTEEIFGPILPVIPYTLLPEALQVINQRSKPLALYIFSRSRRNIAQITASTSAGGTCINDAVLHFMHPNLPFGGLNHSGTGSAHGVYGFRAFSHARAFLRQGPFAPMKLLFPPYTAAVRRLVNLALRWL
;
A
#
# COMPACT_ATOMS: atom_id res chain seq x y z
N MET A 1 24.37 -22.50 -13.54
CA MET A 1 23.91 -23.80 -12.98
C MET A 1 22.42 -23.88 -13.24
N ALA A 2 21.96 -24.89 -13.97
CA ALA A 2 20.53 -25.05 -14.25
C ALA A 2 19.80 -25.62 -13.02
N GLY A 3 18.56 -25.18 -12.79
CA GLY A 3 17.72 -25.66 -11.69
C GLY A 3 17.34 -27.13 -11.89
N LYS A 4 17.45 -27.94 -10.83
CA LYS A 4 16.94 -29.32 -10.82
C LYS A 4 15.41 -29.31 -10.81
N TRP A 5 14.79 -30.19 -11.57
CA TRP A 5 13.34 -30.34 -11.58
C TRP A 5 12.95 -31.81 -11.82
N ASP A 6 11.77 -32.17 -11.33
CA ASP A 6 11.12 -33.46 -11.58
C ASP A 6 9.63 -33.21 -11.84
N ALA A 7 9.17 -33.55 -13.05
CA ALA A 7 7.78 -33.36 -13.44
C ALA A 7 6.82 -34.33 -12.73
N ALA A 8 7.27 -35.55 -12.39
CA ALA A 8 6.42 -36.52 -11.71
C ALA A 8 6.07 -36.02 -10.30
N ASP A 9 7.04 -35.45 -9.60
CA ASP A 9 6.85 -34.91 -8.24
C ASP A 9 6.40 -33.45 -8.22
N ARG A 10 6.29 -32.79 -9.39
CA ARG A 10 6.10 -31.32 -9.51
C ARG A 10 7.12 -30.54 -8.69
N TYR A 11 8.35 -31.03 -8.69
CA TYR A 11 9.47 -30.46 -7.95
C TYR A 11 10.27 -29.53 -8.86
N ILE A 12 10.54 -28.33 -8.36
CA ILE A 12 11.51 -27.40 -8.94
C ILE A 12 12.38 -26.91 -7.79
N ALA A 13 13.70 -27.07 -7.91
CA ALA A 13 14.65 -26.63 -6.90
C ALA A 13 14.75 -25.09 -6.85
N PRO A 14 15.02 -24.49 -5.68
CA PRO A 14 15.33 -23.08 -5.56
C PRO A 14 16.42 -22.67 -6.55
N THR A 15 16.11 -21.73 -7.43
CA THR A 15 16.96 -21.34 -8.55
C THR A 15 17.16 -19.83 -8.55
N VAL A 16 18.43 -19.40 -8.53
CA VAL A 16 18.79 -18.00 -8.69
C VAL A 16 19.21 -17.77 -10.14
N LEU A 17 18.61 -16.77 -10.79
CA LEU A 17 18.97 -16.35 -12.13
C LEU A 17 19.73 -15.03 -12.07
N VAL A 18 20.86 -14.97 -12.77
CA VAL A 18 21.67 -13.75 -12.96
C VAL A 18 21.71 -13.41 -14.44
N ASP A 19 22.15 -12.20 -14.78
CA ASP A 19 22.24 -11.70 -16.15
C ASP A 19 20.91 -11.73 -16.92
N VAL A 20 19.81 -11.46 -16.18
CA VAL A 20 18.45 -11.40 -16.72
C VAL A 20 18.17 -10.00 -17.28
N ALA A 21 17.67 -9.94 -18.52
CA ALA A 21 17.25 -8.69 -19.13
C ALA A 21 15.82 -8.31 -18.68
N ASN A 22 15.52 -7.01 -18.63
CA ASN A 22 14.21 -6.54 -18.19
C ASN A 22 13.04 -7.00 -19.08
N GLN A 23 13.33 -7.31 -20.35
CA GLN A 23 12.38 -7.80 -21.34
C GLN A 23 12.25 -9.34 -21.40
N ASP A 24 13.04 -10.08 -20.60
CA ASP A 24 12.92 -11.54 -20.56
C ASP A 24 11.58 -11.94 -19.96
N ALA A 25 11.00 -13.04 -20.45
CA ALA A 25 9.67 -13.50 -20.04
C ALA A 25 9.54 -13.70 -18.51
N ILE A 26 10.63 -14.10 -17.85
CA ILE A 26 10.67 -14.26 -16.38
C ILE A 26 10.47 -12.93 -15.61
N MET A 27 10.63 -11.79 -16.29
CA MET A 27 10.49 -10.44 -15.73
C MET A 27 9.17 -9.75 -16.12
N THR A 28 8.37 -10.35 -17.01
CA THR A 28 7.11 -9.76 -17.51
C THR A 28 5.88 -10.25 -16.75
N GLU A 29 5.98 -11.41 -16.10
CA GLU A 29 4.89 -12.05 -15.36
C GLU A 29 5.29 -12.34 -13.91
N GLU A 30 4.28 -12.54 -13.05
CA GLU A 30 4.53 -12.96 -11.67
C GLU A 30 5.00 -14.42 -11.65
N ILE A 31 6.19 -14.65 -11.12
CA ILE A 31 6.86 -15.97 -11.14
C ILE A 31 6.06 -17.03 -10.38
N PHE A 32 5.55 -16.67 -9.20
CA PHE A 32 4.78 -17.54 -8.30
C PHE A 32 5.39 -18.95 -8.07
N GLY A 33 6.73 -19.03 -8.08
CA GLY A 33 7.50 -20.27 -8.05
C GLY A 33 8.92 -20.05 -7.51
N PRO A 34 9.74 -21.10 -7.40
CA PRO A 34 11.02 -21.07 -6.68
C PRO A 34 12.18 -20.50 -7.51
N ILE A 35 11.91 -19.48 -8.33
CA ILE A 35 12.90 -18.84 -9.20
C ILE A 35 13.08 -17.38 -8.74
N LEU A 36 14.32 -16.96 -8.52
CA LEU A 36 14.67 -15.61 -8.07
C LEU A 36 15.64 -14.94 -9.06
N PRO A 37 15.14 -14.07 -9.95
CA PRO A 37 15.97 -13.20 -10.77
C PRO A 37 16.68 -12.14 -9.94
N VAL A 38 17.97 -11.94 -10.20
CA VAL A 38 18.80 -10.90 -9.59
C VAL A 38 19.25 -9.94 -10.67
N ILE A 39 18.77 -8.69 -10.58
CA ILE A 39 19.12 -7.61 -11.50
C ILE A 39 20.15 -6.71 -10.79
N PRO A 40 21.39 -6.63 -11.27
CA PRO A 40 22.38 -5.71 -10.72
C PRO A 40 22.01 -4.27 -11.07
N TYR A 41 22.36 -3.33 -10.19
CA TYR A 41 22.27 -1.90 -10.45
C TYR A 41 23.51 -1.21 -9.86
N THR A 42 23.89 -0.07 -10.43
CA THR A 42 25.04 0.71 -9.92
C THR A 42 24.55 1.86 -9.05
N LEU A 43 23.50 2.54 -9.51
CA LEU A 43 22.93 3.69 -8.83
C LEU A 43 21.50 3.40 -8.39
N LEU A 44 21.15 3.79 -7.16
CA LEU A 44 19.81 3.58 -6.63
C LEU A 44 18.69 4.13 -7.54
N PRO A 45 18.82 5.30 -8.20
CA PRO A 45 17.83 5.76 -9.17
C PRO A 45 17.52 4.79 -10.32
N GLU A 46 18.49 3.99 -10.77
CA GLU A 46 18.29 3.00 -11.84
C GLU A 46 17.33 1.90 -11.36
N ALA A 47 17.55 1.38 -10.15
CA ALA A 47 16.66 0.38 -9.55
C ALA A 47 15.25 0.94 -9.32
N LEU A 48 15.14 2.20 -8.88
CA LEU A 48 13.85 2.86 -8.70
C LEU A 48 13.09 3.02 -10.03
N GLN A 49 13.80 3.32 -11.12
CA GLN A 49 13.20 3.41 -12.45
C GLN A 49 12.62 2.06 -12.89
N VAL A 50 13.34 0.96 -12.68
CA VAL A 50 12.87 -0.40 -13.00
C VAL A 50 11.61 -0.75 -12.19
N ILE A 51 11.58 -0.42 -10.89
CA ILE A 51 10.41 -0.66 -10.03
C ILE A 51 9.20 0.16 -10.52
N ASN A 52 9.40 1.46 -10.78
CA ASN A 52 8.31 2.37 -11.12
C ASN A 52 7.77 2.22 -12.54
N GLN A 53 8.51 1.56 -13.44
CA GLN A 53 8.03 1.20 -14.78
C GLN A 53 7.05 0.02 -14.76
N ARG A 54 6.94 -0.71 -13.65
CA ARG A 54 6.04 -1.85 -13.47
C ARG A 54 4.79 -1.46 -12.68
N SER A 55 3.79 -2.34 -12.70
CA SER A 55 2.60 -2.19 -11.85
C SER A 55 2.97 -2.20 -10.37
N LYS A 56 2.26 -1.39 -9.58
CA LYS A 56 2.49 -1.26 -8.13
C LYS A 56 2.34 -2.63 -7.43
N PRO A 57 3.40 -3.13 -6.77
CA PRO A 57 3.39 -4.46 -6.18
C PRO A 57 2.58 -4.51 -4.89
N LEU A 58 2.19 -5.72 -4.48
CA LEU A 58 1.57 -5.96 -3.18
C LEU A 58 2.56 -5.66 -2.03
N ALA A 59 3.81 -6.08 -2.17
CA ALA A 59 4.85 -5.88 -1.17
C ALA A 59 6.14 -5.35 -1.78
N LEU A 60 6.82 -4.46 -1.06
CA LEU A 60 8.17 -3.97 -1.35
C LEU A 60 9.10 -4.32 -0.19
N TYR A 61 10.26 -4.91 -0.49
CA TYR A 61 11.26 -5.29 0.50
C TYR A 61 12.54 -4.49 0.31
N ILE A 62 13.04 -3.88 1.39
CA ILE A 62 14.22 -3.01 1.36
C ILE A 62 15.25 -3.54 2.34
N PHE A 63 16.38 -4.06 1.84
CA PHE A 63 17.51 -4.44 2.69
C PHE A 63 18.57 -3.33 2.65
N SER A 64 18.65 -2.53 3.71
CA SER A 64 19.63 -1.44 3.82
C SER A 64 19.86 -1.00 5.27
N ARG A 65 21.09 -0.56 5.56
CA ARG A 65 21.42 0.16 6.81
C ARG A 65 21.40 1.69 6.64
N SER A 66 21.35 2.19 5.40
CA SER A 66 21.35 3.62 5.10
C SER A 66 19.94 4.19 5.24
N ARG A 67 19.73 5.03 6.26
CA ARG A 67 18.46 5.75 6.46
C ARG A 67 18.10 6.62 5.26
N ARG A 68 19.11 7.22 4.60
CA ARG A 68 18.93 8.01 3.38
C ARG A 68 18.35 7.17 2.25
N ASN A 69 18.91 5.97 2.03
CA ASN A 69 18.44 5.09 0.96
C ASN A 69 17.03 4.58 1.25
N ILE A 70 16.77 4.16 2.49
CA ILE A 70 15.43 3.75 2.93
C ILE A 70 14.42 4.86 2.67
N ALA A 71 14.67 6.07 3.17
CA ALA A 71 13.77 7.21 3.00
C ALA A 71 13.54 7.55 1.52
N GLN A 72 14.60 7.53 0.70
CA GLN A 72 14.49 7.78 -0.73
C GLN A 72 13.64 6.71 -1.44
N ILE A 73 13.83 5.43 -1.15
CA ILE A 73 13.06 4.35 -1.75
C ILE A 73 11.59 4.47 -1.35
N THR A 74 11.31 4.64 -0.05
CA THR A 74 9.93 4.72 0.45
C THR A 74 9.19 5.96 -0.07
N ALA A 75 9.89 7.08 -0.29
CA ALA A 75 9.29 8.29 -0.84
C ALA A 75 9.09 8.22 -2.37
N SER A 76 9.84 7.37 -3.06
CA SER A 76 9.86 7.30 -4.53
C SER A 76 9.10 6.11 -5.11
N THR A 77 8.50 5.27 -4.27
CA THR A 77 7.79 4.04 -4.68
C THR A 77 6.44 3.92 -3.99
N SER A 78 5.58 3.06 -4.51
CA SER A 78 4.23 2.82 -3.97
C SER A 78 3.92 1.32 -4.04
N ALA A 79 3.56 0.74 -2.90
CA ALA A 79 3.24 -0.68 -2.74
C ALA A 79 2.10 -0.84 -1.72
N GLY A 80 1.49 -2.02 -1.65
CA GLY A 80 0.50 -2.34 -0.62
C GLY A 80 1.09 -2.32 0.80
N GLY A 81 2.25 -2.96 0.97
CA GLY A 81 3.05 -2.94 2.19
C GLY A 81 4.55 -2.87 1.93
N THR A 82 5.30 -2.34 2.89
CA THR A 82 6.77 -2.27 2.79
C THR A 82 7.40 -2.85 4.05
N CYS A 83 8.40 -3.71 3.89
CA CYS A 83 9.21 -4.23 5.00
C CYS A 83 10.68 -3.87 4.79
N ILE A 84 11.33 -3.41 5.86
CA ILE A 84 12.73 -2.99 5.85
C ILE A 84 13.55 -4.02 6.64
N ASN A 85 14.60 -4.54 6.01
CA ASN A 85 15.51 -5.56 6.54
C ASN A 85 14.84 -6.89 6.90
N ASP A 86 13.67 -7.16 6.34
CA ASP A 86 12.99 -8.44 6.43
C ASP A 86 12.03 -8.62 5.24
N ALA A 87 11.51 -9.83 5.08
CA ALA A 87 10.48 -10.17 4.11
C ALA A 87 9.31 -10.87 4.80
N VAL A 88 8.09 -10.72 4.25
CA VAL A 88 6.85 -11.35 4.75
C VAL A 88 6.39 -10.89 6.14
N LEU A 89 7.26 -10.54 7.09
CA LEU A 89 6.88 -10.27 8.49
C LEU A 89 5.80 -9.21 8.69
N HIS A 90 5.74 -8.18 7.82
CA HIS A 90 4.68 -7.18 7.88
C HIS A 90 3.27 -7.77 7.73
N PHE A 91 3.12 -8.89 6.99
CA PHE A 91 1.86 -9.64 6.90
C PHE A 91 1.48 -10.32 8.22
N MET A 92 2.46 -10.72 9.05
CA MET A 92 2.17 -11.40 10.32
C MET A 92 1.74 -10.45 11.44
N HIS A 93 1.82 -9.13 11.22
CA HIS A 93 1.51 -8.15 12.25
C HIS A 93 0.02 -7.73 12.20
N PRO A 94 -0.83 -8.15 13.16
CA PRO A 94 -2.29 -7.96 13.09
C PRO A 94 -2.76 -6.52 13.17
N ASN A 95 -1.91 -5.61 13.67
CA ASN A 95 -2.23 -4.19 13.72
C ASN A 95 -1.73 -3.40 12.50
N LEU A 96 -1.23 -4.06 11.45
CA LEU A 96 -0.97 -3.43 10.17
C LEU A 96 -2.09 -3.79 9.18
N PRO A 97 -2.59 -2.83 8.39
CA PRO A 97 -3.50 -3.16 7.30
C PRO A 97 -2.75 -3.98 6.26
N PHE A 98 -3.36 -5.08 5.81
CA PHE A 98 -2.82 -5.87 4.70
C PHE A 98 -3.77 -5.77 3.52
N GLY A 99 -3.26 -5.29 2.39
CA GLY A 99 -4.04 -5.06 1.18
C GLY A 99 -3.18 -4.50 0.06
N GLY A 100 -3.69 -4.61 -1.16
CA GLY A 100 -3.03 -4.10 -2.35
C GLY A 100 -3.35 -2.64 -2.65
N LEU A 101 -2.73 -2.15 -3.71
CA LEU A 101 -2.98 -0.85 -4.30
C LEU A 101 -3.02 -0.96 -5.83
N ASN A 102 -4.11 -0.49 -6.44
CA ASN A 102 -4.36 -0.57 -7.89
C ASN A 102 -4.37 -2.03 -8.38
N HIS A 103 -3.43 -2.39 -9.25
CA HIS A 103 -3.36 -3.73 -9.86
C HIS A 103 -3.09 -4.84 -8.83
N SER A 104 -2.51 -4.53 -7.67
CA SER A 104 -2.30 -5.51 -6.60
C SER A 104 -3.52 -5.68 -5.68
N GLY A 105 -4.59 -4.90 -5.86
CA GLY A 105 -5.84 -4.99 -5.10
C GLY A 105 -6.36 -3.64 -4.61
N THR A 106 -7.57 -3.67 -4.03
CA THR A 106 -8.22 -2.51 -3.41
C THR A 106 -8.77 -2.85 -2.03
N GLY A 107 -8.64 -1.90 -1.10
CA GLY A 107 -9.03 -2.12 0.29
C GLY A 107 -7.94 -2.84 1.08
N SER A 108 -8.20 -3.02 2.37
CA SER A 108 -7.31 -3.74 3.26
C SER A 108 -8.11 -4.48 4.30
N ALA A 109 -7.56 -5.59 4.76
CA ALA A 109 -8.09 -6.38 5.87
C ALA A 109 -6.99 -6.54 6.92
N HIS A 110 -7.14 -7.58 7.75
CA HIS A 110 -6.31 -7.91 8.92
C HIS A 110 -6.74 -7.19 10.20
N GLY A 111 -6.79 -7.93 11.32
CA GLY A 111 -7.16 -7.40 12.64
C GLY A 111 -8.38 -6.47 12.62
N VAL A 112 -8.23 -5.27 13.19
CA VAL A 112 -9.27 -4.23 13.23
C VAL A 112 -9.65 -3.71 11.84
N TYR A 113 -8.72 -3.73 10.87
CA TYR A 113 -8.99 -3.31 9.50
C TYR A 113 -9.94 -4.29 8.80
N GLY A 114 -9.77 -5.59 9.05
CA GLY A 114 -10.71 -6.62 8.61
C GLY A 114 -12.11 -6.41 9.18
N PHE A 115 -12.21 -6.18 10.50
CA PHE A 115 -13.50 -5.84 11.13
C PHE A 115 -14.16 -4.63 10.47
N ARG A 116 -13.40 -3.56 10.23
CA ARG A 116 -13.89 -2.35 9.56
C ARG A 116 -14.31 -2.61 8.10
N ALA A 117 -13.58 -3.44 7.37
CA ALA A 117 -13.88 -3.77 5.97
C ALA A 117 -15.22 -4.50 5.82
N PHE A 118 -15.62 -5.28 6.84
CA PHE A 118 -16.88 -6.02 6.87
C PHE A 118 -17.95 -5.36 7.75
N SER A 119 -17.76 -4.10 8.15
CA SER A 119 -18.69 -3.34 8.97
C SER A 119 -19.17 -2.07 8.27
N HIS A 120 -20.41 -1.67 8.52
CA HIS A 120 -20.90 -0.35 8.13
C HIS A 120 -20.78 0.63 9.31
N ALA A 121 -19.94 1.66 9.16
CA ALA A 121 -19.78 2.72 10.17
C ALA A 121 -20.98 3.68 10.13
N ARG A 122 -22.08 3.30 10.79
CA ARG A 122 -23.30 4.10 10.86
C ARG A 122 -23.06 5.39 11.66
N ALA A 123 -23.19 6.54 10.99
CA ALA A 123 -23.20 7.83 11.66
C ALA A 123 -24.50 8.01 12.47
N PHE A 124 -24.38 8.46 13.72
CA PHE A 124 -25.51 8.78 14.60
C PHE A 124 -25.24 10.08 15.35
N LEU A 125 -26.16 11.03 15.26
CA LEU A 125 -26.10 12.30 15.98
C LEU A 125 -27.40 12.48 16.77
N ARG A 126 -27.26 12.73 18.08
CA ARG A 126 -28.38 13.14 18.94
C ARG A 126 -28.19 14.59 19.34
N GLN A 127 -29.09 15.45 18.90
CA GLN A 127 -29.11 16.85 19.34
C GLN A 127 -29.68 16.92 20.76
N GLY A 128 -28.94 17.59 21.67
CA GLY A 128 -29.40 17.85 23.03
C GLY A 128 -30.52 18.91 23.08
N PRO A 129 -31.12 19.14 24.26
CA PRO A 129 -32.18 20.14 24.43
C PRO A 129 -31.70 21.57 24.10
N PHE A 130 -30.42 21.87 24.37
CA PHE A 130 -29.76 23.06 23.89
C PHE A 130 -29.23 22.82 22.48
N ALA A 131 -29.90 23.42 21.51
CA ALA A 131 -29.67 23.23 20.08
C ALA A 131 -29.13 24.52 19.46
N PRO A 132 -27.83 24.86 19.64
CA PRO A 132 -27.26 26.12 19.12
C PRO A 132 -27.39 26.25 17.60
N MET A 133 -27.49 25.13 16.88
CA MET A 133 -27.83 25.13 15.44
C MET A 133 -29.15 25.83 15.10
N LYS A 134 -30.11 25.90 16.04
CA LYS A 134 -31.37 26.63 15.83
C LYS A 134 -31.16 28.13 15.66
N LEU A 135 -30.04 28.69 16.13
CA LEU A 135 -29.69 30.10 15.91
C LEU A 135 -29.35 30.42 14.44
N LEU A 136 -29.10 29.38 13.64
CA LEU A 136 -28.84 29.49 12.21
C LEU A 136 -30.10 29.28 11.36
N PHE A 137 -31.25 28.98 11.98
CA PHE A 137 -32.51 28.73 11.29
C PHE A 137 -33.27 30.02 10.96
N PRO A 138 -34.23 29.98 10.02
CA PRO A 138 -35.07 31.12 9.70
C PRO A 138 -35.83 31.69 10.93
N PRO A 139 -36.16 33.00 10.92
CA PRO A 139 -36.00 33.94 9.82
C PRO A 139 -34.56 34.49 9.68
N TYR A 140 -34.06 34.58 8.44
CA TYR A 140 -32.70 35.07 8.13
C TYR A 140 -32.57 36.59 8.25
N THR A 141 -32.59 37.09 9.48
CA THR A 141 -32.26 38.49 9.79
C THR A 141 -30.79 38.79 9.46
N ALA A 142 -30.40 40.08 9.44
CA ALA A 142 -29.01 40.46 9.20
C ALA A 142 -28.03 39.81 10.19
N ALA A 143 -28.45 39.60 11.44
CA ALA A 143 -27.66 38.93 12.47
C ALA A 143 -27.49 37.42 12.18
N VAL A 144 -28.59 36.72 11.85
CA VAL A 144 -28.54 35.30 11.50
C VAL A 144 -27.70 35.08 10.23
N ARG A 145 -27.84 35.92 9.20
CA ARG A 145 -27.00 35.85 7.98
C ARG A 145 -25.52 36.04 8.29
N ARG A 146 -25.16 36.95 9.22
CA ARG A 146 -23.77 37.11 9.67
C ARG A 146 -23.26 35.85 10.36
N LEU A 147 -24.06 35.22 11.23
CA LEU A 147 -23.70 33.97 11.91
C LEU A 147 -23.55 32.79 10.94
N VAL A 148 -24.47 32.64 9.98
CA VAL A 148 -24.40 31.62 8.93
C VAL A 148 -23.15 31.81 8.07
N ASN A 149 -22.89 33.04 7.61
CA ASN A 149 -21.69 33.34 6.82
C ASN A 149 -20.41 33.10 7.60
N LEU A 150 -20.40 33.33 8.92
CA LEU A 150 -19.26 32.99 9.76
C LEU A 150 -19.07 31.47 9.85
N ALA A 151 -20.14 30.71 10.11
CA ALA A 151 -20.09 29.26 10.20
C ALA A 151 -19.61 28.59 8.90
N LEU A 152 -20.06 29.09 7.75
CA LEU A 152 -19.66 28.60 6.42
C LEU A 152 -18.19 28.87 6.07
N ARG A 153 -17.50 29.80 6.76
CA ARG A 153 -16.06 30.05 6.54
C ARG A 153 -15.16 29.01 7.20
N TRP A 154 -15.70 28.23 8.13
CA TRP A 154 -14.99 27.20 8.91
C TRP A 154 -15.36 25.78 8.48
N LEU A 155 -16.21 25.65 7.48
CA LEU A 155 -16.67 24.41 6.85
C LEU A 155 -16.01 24.28 5.48
#